data_AF-A0A968T592-F1
#
_entry.id   AF-A0A968T592-F1
#
_cell.length_a   1.000
_cell.length_b   1.000
_cell.length_c   1.000
_cell.angle_alpha   90.00
_cell.angle_beta   90.00
_cell.angle_gamma   90.00
#
_symmetry.space_group_name_H-M   'P 1'
#
loop_
_entity.id
_entity.type
_entity.pdbx_description
1 polymer ?
#
loop_
_entity_poly.entity_id
_entity_poly.type
_entity_poly.pdbx_seq_one_letter_code
_entity_poly.pdbx_strand_id
1 'polypeptide(L)'
;MQAAPGLTLVGLGGTVRQLARIDQKLKLYPLDKVHAYILTRDAIEAIIELLAVRNRREREQVPGLKGDRADVTLAGAVIISQLMTQSRFTNLLVSGHGLREGLFYANFLNDTNPPLLPNPREFSVYSLARTSQYEEEHAENVARHSLSLFDQLAALHGHGTWERELLRYAAILHDIGVQVGYYDHHKHSAYLVLNGSLLGFSHREIALIAYLVRNHRKGLADIDEYKAVLTSSDALRIEQLSALLRIAEYLERSKSGVVRRLRVHIAPELITVAVEAVGDATVEIWDTNRRTSLFERAFGRSIRIVEGML
;
A
#
# COMPACT_ATOMS: atom_id res chain seq x y z
N MET A 1 -29.63 4.77 13.42
CA MET A 1 -28.49 5.43 12.72
C MET A 1 -28.75 5.29 11.23
N GLN A 2 -28.94 6.39 10.49
CA GLN A 2 -29.09 6.35 9.03
C GLN A 2 -27.73 6.62 8.38
N ALA A 3 -27.47 6.01 7.23
CA ALA A 3 -26.34 6.34 6.38
C ALA A 3 -26.43 7.82 5.99
N ALA A 4 -25.49 8.61 6.50
CA ALA A 4 -25.29 9.99 6.12
C ALA A 4 -24.03 10.09 5.26
N PRO A 5 -23.94 11.10 4.37
CA PRO A 5 -22.70 11.37 3.62
C PRO A 5 -21.51 11.45 4.57
N GLY A 6 -20.45 10.68 4.28
CA GLY A 6 -19.22 10.65 5.08
C GLY A 6 -19.20 9.66 6.24
N LEU A 7 -20.28 8.91 6.51
CA LEU A 7 -20.25 7.84 7.49
C LEU A 7 -19.80 6.51 6.87
N THR A 8 -18.96 5.77 7.60
CA THR A 8 -18.50 4.43 7.24
C THR A 8 -19.02 3.42 8.26
N LEU A 9 -19.72 2.38 7.81
CA LEU A 9 -20.07 1.26 8.67
C LEU A 9 -18.87 0.32 8.80
N VAL A 10 -18.34 0.20 10.02
CA VAL A 10 -17.23 -0.70 10.32
C VAL A 10 -17.74 -1.95 11.02
N GLY A 11 -17.52 -3.12 10.41
CA GLY A 11 -17.91 -4.41 10.97
C GLY A 11 -16.76 -5.05 11.76
N LEU A 12 -17.07 -5.46 12.99
CA LEU A 12 -16.14 -6.08 13.93
C LEU A 12 -16.56 -7.53 14.22
N GLY A 13 -15.58 -8.35 14.61
CA GLY A 13 -15.85 -9.68 15.17
C GLY A 13 -15.79 -10.85 14.18
N GLY A 14 -15.99 -12.06 14.72
CA GLY A 14 -15.75 -13.31 14.01
C GLY A 14 -16.66 -13.53 12.80
N THR A 15 -17.94 -13.19 12.91
CA THR A 15 -18.93 -13.34 11.82
C THR A 15 -18.56 -12.48 10.62
N VAL A 16 -18.30 -11.18 10.85
CA VAL A 16 -17.92 -10.25 9.77
C VAL A 16 -16.69 -10.76 9.02
N ARG A 17 -15.65 -11.18 9.75
CA ARG A 17 -14.42 -11.73 9.15
C ARG A 17 -14.66 -13.03 8.39
N GLN A 18 -15.59 -13.87 8.84
CA GLN A 18 -15.95 -15.09 8.12
C GLN A 18 -16.67 -14.78 6.80
N LEU A 19 -17.61 -13.84 6.79
CA LEU A 19 -18.29 -13.42 5.56
C LEU A 19 -17.31 -12.82 4.56
N ALA A 20 -16.37 -11.99 5.04
CA ALA A 20 -15.29 -11.45 4.21
C ALA A 20 -14.45 -12.55 3.56
N ARG A 21 -14.05 -13.58 4.32
CA ARG A 21 -13.29 -14.72 3.77
C ARG A 21 -14.06 -15.50 2.71
N ILE A 22 -15.35 -15.74 2.95
CA ILE A 22 -16.21 -16.43 1.96
C ILE A 22 -16.25 -15.62 0.67
N ASP A 23 -16.58 -14.33 0.76
CA ASP A 23 -16.66 -13.43 -0.40
C ASP A 23 -15.32 -13.35 -1.16
N GLN A 24 -14.20 -13.24 -0.45
CA GLN A 24 -12.86 -13.25 -1.04
C GLN A 24 -12.57 -14.54 -1.80
N LYS A 25 -12.88 -15.71 -1.23
CA LYS A 25 -12.62 -16.99 -1.91
C LYS A 25 -13.54 -17.19 -3.11
N LEU A 26 -14.81 -16.76 -3.04
CA LEU A 26 -15.74 -16.80 -4.17
C LEU A 26 -15.29 -15.91 -5.34
N LYS A 27 -14.68 -14.75 -5.04
CA LYS A 27 -14.18 -13.80 -6.04
C LYS A 27 -12.75 -14.07 -6.51
N LEU A 28 -12.08 -15.10 -5.99
CA LEU A 28 -10.65 -15.34 -6.19
C LEU A 28 -9.82 -14.08 -5.87
N TYR A 29 -10.19 -13.40 -4.78
CA TYR A 29 -9.58 -12.14 -4.38
C TYR A 29 -8.08 -12.35 -4.09
N PRO A 30 -7.18 -11.50 -4.62
CA PRO A 30 -5.75 -11.79 -4.66
C PRO A 30 -5.04 -11.61 -3.32
N LEU A 31 -5.68 -11.00 -2.31
CA LEU A 31 -5.10 -10.77 -0.99
C LEU A 31 -5.78 -11.65 0.06
N ASP A 32 -5.00 -12.35 0.88
CA ASP A 32 -5.50 -13.16 2.00
C ASP A 32 -5.62 -12.35 3.30
N LYS A 33 -6.10 -11.09 3.19
CA LYS A 33 -6.30 -10.17 4.33
C LYS A 33 -7.75 -9.71 4.39
N VAL A 34 -8.35 -9.77 5.58
CA VAL A 34 -9.73 -9.30 5.79
C VAL A 34 -9.81 -7.90 6.37
N HIS A 35 -8.76 -7.42 7.06
CA HIS A 35 -8.75 -6.05 7.59
C HIS A 35 -8.74 -5.05 6.42
N ALA A 36 -9.60 -4.03 6.48
CA ALA A 36 -9.84 -3.07 5.41
C ALA A 36 -10.48 -3.65 4.13
N TYR A 37 -10.97 -4.89 4.16
CA TYR A 37 -11.82 -5.43 3.09
C TYR A 37 -13.18 -4.73 3.09
N ILE A 38 -13.71 -4.41 1.91
CA ILE A 38 -15.06 -3.86 1.75
C ILE A 38 -16.00 -5.00 1.38
N LEU A 39 -16.93 -5.32 2.28
CA LEU A 39 -17.98 -6.30 2.04
C LEU A 39 -19.27 -5.56 1.68
N THR A 40 -19.81 -5.83 0.49
CA THR A 40 -21.05 -5.20 0.03
C THR A 40 -22.27 -5.92 0.61
N ARG A 41 -23.39 -5.19 0.74
CA ARG A 41 -24.66 -5.81 1.16
C ARG A 41 -25.06 -6.94 0.21
N ASP A 42 -24.96 -6.70 -1.10
CA ASP A 42 -25.31 -7.69 -2.13
C ASP A 42 -24.45 -8.96 -2.03
N ALA A 43 -23.16 -8.83 -1.67
CA ALA A 43 -22.31 -9.98 -1.41
C ALA A 43 -22.77 -10.78 -0.16
N ILE A 44 -23.20 -10.08 0.89
CA ILE A 44 -23.76 -10.72 2.08
C ILE A 44 -25.07 -11.44 1.74
N GLU A 45 -25.94 -10.84 0.94
CA GLU A 45 -27.19 -11.44 0.47
C GLU A 45 -26.92 -12.71 -0.35
N ALA A 46 -25.97 -12.67 -1.29
CA ALA A 46 -25.54 -13.86 -2.03
C ALA A 46 -24.98 -14.97 -1.11
N ILE A 47 -24.25 -14.61 -0.05
CA ILE A 47 -23.78 -15.57 0.96
C ILE A 47 -24.95 -16.14 1.77
N ILE A 48 -25.97 -15.35 2.11
CA ILE A 48 -27.17 -15.84 2.80
C ILE A 48 -27.88 -16.87 1.93
N GLU A 49 -28.12 -16.57 0.66
CA GLU A 49 -28.74 -17.51 -0.29
C GLU A 49 -27.94 -18.81 -0.41
N LEU A 50 -26.62 -18.70 -0.51
CA LEU A 50 -25.70 -19.84 -0.54
C LEU A 50 -25.84 -20.71 0.74
N LEU A 51 -25.87 -20.11 1.92
CA LEU A 51 -25.87 -20.83 3.18
C LEU A 51 -27.25 -21.36 3.58
N ALA A 52 -28.34 -20.66 3.22
CA ALA A 52 -29.71 -20.99 3.62
C ALA A 52 -30.17 -22.35 3.10
N VAL A 53 -29.77 -22.72 1.88
CA VAL A 53 -30.13 -23.98 1.24
C VAL A 53 -29.23 -25.16 1.61
N ARG A 54 -28.20 -24.94 2.43
CA ARG A 54 -27.21 -25.95 2.83
C ARG A 54 -27.41 -26.39 4.27
N ASN A 55 -27.28 -27.69 4.52
CA ASN A 55 -27.17 -28.24 5.86
C ASN A 55 -25.78 -27.97 6.47
N ARG A 56 -25.60 -28.29 7.76
CA ARG A 56 -24.33 -28.05 8.48
C ARG A 56 -23.11 -28.63 7.74
N ARG A 57 -23.14 -29.90 7.35
CA ARG A 57 -21.99 -30.57 6.69
C ARG A 57 -21.66 -29.94 5.35
N GLU A 58 -22.68 -29.52 4.60
CA GLU A 58 -22.49 -28.83 3.31
C GLU A 58 -21.92 -27.42 3.51
N ARG A 59 -22.33 -26.71 4.56
CA ARG A 59 -21.77 -25.40 4.91
C ARG A 59 -20.28 -25.51 5.27
N GLU A 60 -19.85 -26.57 5.95
CA GLU A 60 -18.43 -26.81 6.26
C GLU A 60 -17.56 -26.92 4.99
N GLN A 61 -18.14 -27.22 3.82
CA GLN A 61 -17.43 -27.27 2.53
C GLN A 61 -17.44 -25.94 1.78
N VAL A 62 -18.11 -24.90 2.30
CA VAL A 62 -18.14 -23.58 1.65
C VAL A 62 -16.76 -22.92 1.77
N PRO A 63 -16.11 -22.53 0.65
CA PRO A 63 -14.80 -21.89 0.69
C PRO A 63 -14.78 -20.67 1.61
N GLY A 64 -13.78 -20.58 2.50
CA GLY A 64 -13.63 -19.50 3.47
C GLY A 64 -14.45 -19.64 4.75
N LEU A 65 -15.42 -20.57 4.81
CA LEU A 65 -16.14 -20.89 6.04
C LEU A 65 -15.35 -21.89 6.89
N LYS A 66 -15.06 -21.55 8.15
CA LYS A 66 -14.48 -22.49 9.11
C LYS A 66 -15.56 -23.42 9.65
N GLY A 67 -15.23 -24.70 9.85
CA GLY A 67 -16.22 -25.71 10.22
C GLY A 67 -16.91 -25.45 11.56
N ASP A 68 -16.16 -24.95 12.55
CA ASP A 68 -16.67 -24.51 13.86
C ASP A 68 -17.60 -23.29 13.80
N ARG A 69 -17.71 -22.64 12.62
CA ARG A 69 -18.57 -21.48 12.37
C ARG A 69 -19.77 -21.80 11.48
N ALA A 70 -19.92 -23.04 10.99
CA ALA A 70 -20.96 -23.42 10.04
C ALA A 70 -22.39 -23.19 10.57
N ASP A 71 -22.60 -23.39 11.87
CA ASP A 71 -23.93 -23.29 12.49
C ASP A 71 -24.36 -21.84 12.75
N VAL A 72 -23.42 -20.94 13.03
CA VAL A 72 -23.70 -19.57 13.49
C VAL A 72 -23.58 -18.51 12.40
N THR A 73 -22.87 -18.81 11.29
CA THR A 73 -22.53 -17.79 10.28
C THR A 73 -23.77 -17.30 9.53
N LEU A 74 -24.72 -18.18 9.19
CA LEU A 74 -25.95 -17.79 8.49
C LEU A 74 -26.78 -16.80 9.31
N ALA A 75 -27.05 -17.09 10.58
CA ALA A 75 -27.81 -16.20 11.46
C ALA A 75 -27.13 -14.83 11.59
N GLY A 76 -25.81 -14.83 11.75
CA GLY A 76 -25.02 -13.60 11.79
C GLY A 76 -25.07 -12.81 10.48
N ALA A 77 -25.05 -13.47 9.33
CA ALA A 77 -25.18 -12.84 8.02
C ALA A 77 -26.53 -12.12 7.86
N VAL A 78 -27.63 -12.78 8.25
CA VAL A 78 -28.99 -12.19 8.21
C VAL A 78 -29.07 -10.94 9.09
N ILE A 79 -28.51 -10.99 10.31
CA ILE A 79 -28.48 -9.84 11.22
C ILE A 79 -27.71 -8.66 10.58
N ILE A 80 -26.53 -8.92 10.01
CA ILE A 80 -25.71 -7.88 9.39
C ILE A 80 -26.41 -7.30 8.16
N SER A 81 -26.97 -8.14 7.29
CA SER A 81 -27.74 -7.70 6.11
C SER A 81 -28.91 -6.82 6.52
N GLN A 82 -29.70 -7.24 7.52
CA GLN A 82 -30.83 -6.45 8.01
C GLN A 82 -30.37 -5.11 8.62
N LEU A 83 -29.26 -5.11 9.38
CA LEU A 83 -28.67 -3.89 9.90
C LEU A 83 -28.29 -2.95 8.76
N MET A 84 -27.60 -3.43 7.73
CA MET A 84 -27.21 -2.65 6.54
C MET A 84 -28.42 -2.09 5.79
N THR A 85 -29.49 -2.88 5.65
CA THR A 85 -30.76 -2.45 5.03
C THR A 85 -31.44 -1.34 5.83
N GLN A 86 -31.61 -1.53 7.14
CA GLN A 86 -32.28 -0.55 8.01
C GLN A 86 -31.47 0.75 8.14
N SER A 87 -30.15 0.64 8.16
CA SER A 87 -29.23 1.79 8.21
C SER A 87 -28.91 2.38 6.83
N ARG A 88 -29.34 1.75 5.73
CA ARG A 88 -29.08 2.14 4.34
C ARG A 88 -27.59 2.15 3.94
N PHE A 89 -26.74 1.40 4.63
CA PHE A 89 -25.35 1.20 4.20
C PHE A 89 -25.29 0.10 3.12
N THR A 90 -24.61 0.38 2.02
CA THR A 90 -24.34 -0.59 0.94
C THR A 90 -23.01 -1.31 1.13
N ASN A 91 -22.11 -0.72 1.91
CA ASN A 91 -20.75 -1.20 2.16
C ASN A 91 -20.48 -1.31 3.65
N LEU A 92 -19.75 -2.35 4.03
CA LEU A 92 -19.26 -2.59 5.38
C LEU A 92 -17.74 -2.79 5.33
N LEU A 93 -17.00 -1.90 6.00
CA LEU A 93 -15.55 -2.00 6.13
C LEU A 93 -15.22 -3.03 7.21
N VAL A 94 -14.54 -4.10 6.83
CA VAL A 94 -14.18 -5.18 7.74
C VAL A 94 -12.97 -4.77 8.56
N SER A 95 -13.09 -4.77 9.89
CA SER A 95 -11.96 -4.56 10.77
C SER A 95 -11.45 -5.89 11.33
N GLY A 96 -10.14 -6.11 11.13
CA GLY A 96 -9.40 -7.19 11.79
C GLY A 96 -9.29 -7.01 13.30
N HIS A 97 -9.37 -5.77 13.79
CA HIS A 97 -9.28 -5.40 15.20
C HIS A 97 -10.65 -5.47 15.88
N GLY A 98 -10.67 -5.51 17.20
CA GLY A 98 -11.85 -5.46 18.04
C GLY A 98 -11.52 -4.99 19.46
N LEU A 99 -12.20 -5.55 20.45
CA LEU A 99 -12.08 -5.11 21.83
C LEU A 99 -10.66 -5.26 22.39
N ARG A 100 -9.93 -6.33 22.01
CA ARG A 100 -8.58 -6.59 22.53
C ARG A 100 -7.60 -5.50 22.12
N GLU A 101 -7.65 -5.09 20.86
CA GLU A 101 -6.81 -4.01 20.33
C GLU A 101 -7.24 -2.65 20.91
N GLY A 102 -8.53 -2.43 21.13
CA GLY A 102 -9.03 -1.24 21.83
C GLY A 102 -8.50 -1.14 23.28
N LEU A 103 -8.52 -2.25 24.02
CA LEU A 103 -7.95 -2.31 25.37
C LEU A 103 -6.43 -2.13 25.37
N PHE A 104 -5.74 -2.70 24.38
CA PHE A 104 -4.31 -2.47 24.19
C PHE A 104 -4.02 -0.96 24.01
N TYR A 105 -4.68 -0.29 23.05
CA TYR A 105 -4.45 1.13 22.85
C TYR A 105 -4.82 1.97 24.08
N ALA A 106 -5.93 1.66 24.76
CA ALA A 106 -6.32 2.35 25.99
C ALA A 106 -5.26 2.25 27.11
N ASN A 107 -4.57 1.11 27.22
CA ASN A 107 -3.56 0.90 28.25
C ASN A 107 -2.19 1.49 27.88
N PHE A 108 -1.79 1.39 26.60
CA PHE A 108 -0.45 1.78 26.15
C PHE A 108 -0.38 3.20 25.58
N LEU A 109 -1.50 3.81 25.21
CA LEU A 109 -1.62 5.21 24.80
C LEU A 109 -2.38 6.02 25.85
N ASN A 110 -2.24 5.65 27.13
CA ASN A 110 -2.93 6.26 28.28
C ASN A 110 -2.65 7.77 28.43
N ASP A 111 -1.51 8.25 27.93
CA ASP A 111 -1.15 9.67 27.90
C ASP A 111 -1.85 10.46 26.78
N THR A 112 -2.63 9.81 25.92
CA THR A 112 -3.43 10.45 24.86
C THR A 112 -4.92 10.29 25.15
N ASN A 113 -5.69 11.38 24.95
CA ASN A 113 -7.13 11.38 25.15
C ASN A 113 -7.85 11.99 23.92
N PRO A 114 -8.57 11.19 23.11
CA PRO A 114 -8.74 9.74 23.22
C PRO A 114 -7.42 8.97 22.95
N PRO A 115 -7.31 7.70 23.41
CA PRO A 115 -6.09 6.89 23.27
C PRO A 115 -5.91 6.38 21.83
N LEU A 116 -5.66 7.30 20.91
CA LEU A 116 -5.58 7.06 19.48
C LEU A 116 -4.20 7.37 18.94
N LEU A 117 -3.77 6.57 17.97
CA LEU A 117 -2.59 6.89 17.15
C LEU A 117 -2.91 8.14 16.32
N PRO A 118 -2.11 9.23 16.40
CA PRO A 118 -2.35 10.44 15.61
C PRO A 118 -2.34 10.17 14.10
N ASN A 119 -1.42 9.32 13.65
CA ASN A 119 -1.32 8.87 12.27
C ASN A 119 -1.06 7.35 12.22
N PRO A 120 -2.11 6.50 12.14
CA PRO A 120 -1.93 5.05 12.11
C PRO A 120 -1.21 4.56 10.85
N ARG A 121 -1.33 5.28 9.72
CA ARG A 121 -0.64 4.96 8.45
C ARG A 121 0.86 5.07 8.65
N GLU A 122 1.32 6.27 9.04
CA GLU A 122 2.73 6.52 9.33
C GLU A 122 3.28 5.58 10.40
N PHE A 123 2.57 5.47 11.52
CA PHE A 123 2.97 4.59 12.62
C PHE A 123 3.22 3.17 12.12
N SER A 124 2.29 2.60 11.35
CA SER A 124 2.40 1.23 10.88
C SER A 124 3.50 1.01 9.84
N VAL A 125 3.78 2.00 8.99
CA VAL A 125 4.89 1.97 8.04
C VAL A 125 6.22 1.93 8.78
N TYR A 126 6.44 2.86 9.73
CA TYR A 126 7.69 2.88 10.50
C TYR A 126 7.80 1.69 11.46
N SER A 127 6.69 1.16 11.99
CA SER A 127 6.71 -0.10 12.74
C SER A 127 7.23 -1.25 11.88
N LEU A 128 6.71 -1.42 10.66
CA LEU A 128 7.17 -2.46 9.74
C LEU A 128 8.64 -2.28 9.37
N ALA A 129 9.05 -1.05 9.03
CA ALA A 129 10.43 -0.72 8.68
C ALA A 129 11.40 -1.07 9.84
N ARG A 130 11.07 -0.67 11.08
CA ARG A 130 11.89 -0.94 12.28
C ARG A 130 11.95 -2.42 12.61
N THR A 131 10.84 -3.14 12.54
CA THR A 131 10.84 -4.60 12.75
C THR A 131 11.70 -5.32 11.70
N SER A 132 11.79 -4.75 10.50
CA SER A 132 12.66 -5.24 9.43
C SER A 132 14.10 -4.73 9.48
N GLN A 133 14.49 -3.97 10.51
CA GLN A 133 15.85 -3.43 10.68
C GLN A 133 16.34 -2.63 9.46
N TYR A 134 15.44 -1.83 8.87
CA TYR A 134 15.77 -0.95 7.74
C TYR A 134 16.90 0.05 8.06
N GLU A 135 17.63 0.46 7.02
CA GLU A 135 18.63 1.53 7.11
C GLU A 135 17.94 2.90 7.06
N GLU A 136 17.66 3.47 8.24
CA GLU A 136 16.81 4.66 8.40
C GLU A 136 17.31 5.87 7.60
N GLU A 137 18.60 6.22 7.71
CA GLU A 137 19.16 7.38 7.01
C GLU A 137 19.06 7.22 5.48
N HIS A 138 19.41 6.04 4.96
CA HIS A 138 19.29 5.72 3.55
C HIS A 138 17.83 5.81 3.07
N ALA A 139 16.90 5.19 3.79
CA ALA A 139 15.48 5.20 3.43
C ALA A 139 14.87 6.62 3.44
N GLU A 140 15.23 7.43 4.43
CA GLU A 140 14.82 8.84 4.50
C GLU A 140 15.43 9.68 3.37
N ASN A 141 16.68 9.41 2.98
CA ASN A 141 17.33 10.06 1.85
C ASN A 141 16.59 9.74 0.54
N VAL A 142 16.30 8.46 0.28
CA VAL A 142 15.52 8.00 -0.89
C VAL A 142 14.13 8.62 -0.89
N ALA A 143 13.45 8.67 0.26
CA ALA A 143 12.13 9.30 0.38
C ALA A 143 12.19 10.79 0.04
N ARG A 144 13.13 11.53 0.63
CA ARG A 144 13.33 12.95 0.38
C ARG A 144 13.62 13.24 -1.11
N HIS A 145 14.48 12.45 -1.75
CA HIS A 145 14.77 12.59 -3.17
C HIS A 145 13.57 12.25 -4.06
N SER A 146 12.85 11.16 -3.75
CA SER A 146 11.64 10.75 -4.47
C SER A 146 10.58 11.85 -4.43
N LEU A 147 10.36 12.44 -3.26
CA LEU A 147 9.40 13.52 -3.06
C LEU A 147 9.84 14.83 -3.71
N SER A 148 11.14 15.14 -3.69
CA SER A 148 11.67 16.31 -4.40
C SER A 148 11.46 16.21 -5.91
N LEU A 149 11.66 15.03 -6.49
CA LEU A 149 11.38 14.77 -7.90
C LEU A 149 9.87 14.84 -8.19
N PHE A 150 9.04 14.23 -7.34
CA PHE A 150 7.57 14.30 -7.44
C PHE A 150 7.08 15.75 -7.46
N ASP A 151 7.51 16.56 -6.49
CA ASP A 151 7.03 17.93 -6.36
C ASP A 151 7.45 18.80 -7.56
N GLN A 152 8.67 18.60 -8.08
CA GLN A 152 9.17 19.38 -9.23
C GLN A 152 8.64 18.89 -10.59
N LEU A 153 8.17 17.64 -10.69
CA LEU A 153 7.60 17.06 -11.91
C LEU A 153 6.06 17.06 -11.91
N ALA A 154 5.43 17.73 -10.94
CA ALA A 154 3.97 17.79 -10.79
C ALA A 154 3.23 18.19 -12.07
N ALA A 155 3.80 19.11 -12.86
CA ALA A 155 3.23 19.56 -14.13
C ALA A 155 3.17 18.46 -15.21
N LEU A 156 3.95 17.38 -15.08
CA LEU A 156 3.97 16.27 -16.05
C LEU A 156 3.06 15.11 -15.65
N HIS A 157 2.95 14.81 -14.36
CA HIS A 157 2.19 13.65 -13.90
C HIS A 157 0.82 13.97 -13.32
N GLY A 158 0.56 15.20 -12.85
CA GLY A 158 -0.75 15.63 -12.34
C GLY A 158 -1.22 14.98 -11.03
N HIS A 159 -0.47 14.03 -10.47
CA HIS A 159 -0.74 13.42 -9.16
C HIS A 159 -0.79 14.41 -7.98
N GLY A 160 -1.48 14.02 -6.90
CA GLY A 160 -1.71 14.86 -5.73
C GLY A 160 -1.07 14.33 -4.44
N THR A 161 -1.58 14.80 -3.30
CA THR A 161 -1.06 14.46 -1.97
C THR A 161 -1.18 12.97 -1.63
N TRP A 162 -2.19 12.29 -2.17
CA TRP A 162 -2.40 10.85 -1.97
C TRP A 162 -1.27 10.03 -2.60
N GLU A 163 -0.95 10.25 -3.88
CA GLU A 163 0.19 9.57 -4.51
C GLU A 163 1.53 9.93 -3.88
N ARG A 164 1.69 11.20 -3.47
CA ARG A 164 2.88 11.69 -2.78
C ARG A 164 3.12 10.92 -1.47
N GLU A 165 2.07 10.66 -0.71
CA GLU A 165 2.12 9.87 0.53
C GLU A 165 2.50 8.41 0.24
N LEU A 166 1.88 7.77 -0.76
CA LEU A 166 2.21 6.39 -1.15
C LEU A 166 3.66 6.28 -1.61
N LEU A 167 4.17 7.25 -2.38
CA LEU A 167 5.57 7.30 -2.80
C LEU A 167 6.52 7.42 -1.61
N ARG A 168 6.20 8.29 -0.64
CA ARG A 168 7.00 8.41 0.60
C ARG A 168 7.10 7.07 1.31
N TYR A 169 5.97 6.41 1.57
CA TYR A 169 5.97 5.16 2.31
C TYR A 169 6.57 3.99 1.54
N ALA A 170 6.42 3.96 0.21
CA ALA A 170 7.16 3.03 -0.62
C ALA A 170 8.67 3.24 -0.51
N ALA A 171 9.15 4.50 -0.51
CA ALA A 171 10.56 4.80 -0.30
C ALA A 171 11.07 4.37 1.07
N ILE A 172 10.29 4.56 2.16
CA ILE A 172 10.69 4.06 3.48
C ILE A 172 10.79 2.52 3.52
N LEU A 173 9.93 1.82 2.77
CA LEU A 173 9.82 0.36 2.80
C LEU A 173 10.58 -0.35 1.67
N HIS A 174 11.27 0.36 0.79
CA HIS A 174 11.72 -0.23 -0.49
C HIS A 174 12.76 -1.36 -0.33
N ASP A 175 13.62 -1.27 0.69
CA ASP A 175 14.77 -2.18 0.90
C ASP A 175 14.60 -3.14 2.10
N ILE A 176 13.44 -3.16 2.76
CA ILE A 176 13.21 -3.95 3.99
C ILE A 176 13.38 -5.47 3.79
N GLY A 177 13.26 -5.93 2.55
CA GLY A 177 13.42 -7.32 2.14
C GLY A 177 14.87 -7.81 2.20
N VAL A 178 15.86 -6.93 2.35
CA VAL A 178 17.27 -7.32 2.54
C VAL A 178 17.44 -8.20 3.79
N GLN A 179 16.61 -7.99 4.83
CA GLN A 179 16.59 -8.83 6.02
C GLN A 179 16.22 -10.30 5.71
N VAL A 180 15.44 -10.53 4.66
CA VAL A 180 15.09 -11.88 4.19
C VAL A 180 16.21 -12.45 3.32
N GLY A 181 16.71 -11.63 2.39
CA GLY A 181 17.81 -12.02 1.51
C GLY A 181 18.19 -10.91 0.55
N TYR A 182 19.50 -10.75 0.31
CA TYR A 182 20.02 -9.72 -0.57
C TYR A 182 19.59 -9.90 -2.03
N TYR A 183 19.57 -11.16 -2.52
CA TYR A 183 19.10 -11.47 -3.86
C TYR A 183 17.59 -11.29 -3.92
N ASP A 184 17.12 -10.59 -4.96
CA ASP A 184 15.70 -10.31 -5.17
C ASP A 184 14.98 -9.62 -3.99
N HIS A 185 15.70 -8.86 -3.15
CA HIS A 185 15.11 -8.14 -2.00
C HIS A 185 13.92 -7.24 -2.37
N HIS A 186 13.84 -6.70 -3.59
CA HIS A 186 12.67 -5.96 -4.08
C HIS A 186 11.38 -6.80 -4.08
N LYS A 187 11.48 -8.11 -4.39
CA LYS A 187 10.36 -9.05 -4.29
C LYS A 187 10.04 -9.38 -2.83
N HIS A 188 11.07 -9.57 -2.00
CA HIS A 188 10.89 -9.81 -0.57
C HIS A 188 10.26 -8.61 0.15
N SER A 189 10.68 -7.39 -0.19
CA SER A 189 10.12 -6.14 0.34
C SER A 189 8.65 -6.01 -0.05
N ALA A 190 8.31 -6.28 -1.32
CA ALA A 190 6.92 -6.29 -1.76
C ALA A 190 6.09 -7.35 -1.02
N TYR A 191 6.63 -8.55 -0.81
CA TYR A 191 5.99 -9.59 -0.01
C TYR A 191 5.75 -9.14 1.43
N LEU A 192 6.72 -8.49 2.08
CA LEU A 192 6.59 -7.96 3.43
C LEU A 192 5.56 -6.83 3.51
N VAL A 193 5.48 -5.95 2.51
CA VAL A 193 4.42 -4.93 2.41
C VAL A 193 3.05 -5.57 2.28
N LEU A 194 2.90 -6.53 1.35
CA LEU A 194 1.63 -7.22 1.10
C LEU A 194 1.14 -8.02 2.30
N ASN A 195 2.06 -8.56 3.12
CA ASN A 195 1.73 -9.45 4.23
C ASN A 195 1.90 -8.81 5.61
N GLY A 196 2.48 -7.61 5.69
CA GLY A 196 2.64 -6.82 6.90
C GLY A 196 1.32 -6.22 7.40
N SER A 197 1.42 -5.51 8.54
CA SER A 197 0.29 -4.80 9.14
C SER A 197 0.39 -3.31 8.82
N LEU A 198 -0.11 -2.90 7.65
CA LEU A 198 -0.21 -1.49 7.25
C LEU A 198 -1.60 -0.96 7.61
N LEU A 199 -1.68 -0.28 8.76
CA LEU A 199 -2.93 0.22 9.32
C LEU A 199 -3.40 1.49 8.60
N GLY A 200 -4.70 1.63 8.39
CA GLY A 200 -5.27 2.82 7.72
C GLY A 200 -5.03 2.88 6.22
N PHE A 201 -4.49 1.80 5.62
CA PHE A 201 -4.40 1.63 4.18
C PHE A 201 -5.49 0.66 3.68
N SER A 202 -6.09 1.02 2.56
CA SER A 202 -6.93 0.11 1.78
C SER A 202 -6.08 -0.96 1.09
N HIS A 203 -6.72 -2.06 0.69
CA HIS A 203 -6.08 -3.10 -0.10
C HIS A 203 -5.46 -2.58 -1.42
N ARG A 204 -6.12 -1.61 -2.08
CA ARG A 204 -5.58 -0.95 -3.27
C ARG A 204 -4.28 -0.22 -2.96
N GLU A 205 -4.24 0.54 -1.86
CA GLU A 205 -3.03 1.28 -1.46
C GLU A 205 -1.89 0.34 -1.07
N ILE A 206 -2.18 -0.75 -0.36
CA ILE A 206 -1.17 -1.78 -0.03
C ILE A 206 -0.58 -2.39 -1.32
N ALA A 207 -1.44 -2.72 -2.30
CA ALA A 207 -0.98 -3.23 -3.59
C ALA A 207 -0.15 -2.20 -4.36
N LEU A 208 -0.55 -0.93 -4.36
CA LEU A 208 0.20 0.16 -4.98
C LEU A 208 1.60 0.30 -4.35
N ILE A 209 1.68 0.41 -3.01
CA ILE A 209 2.97 0.50 -2.29
C ILE A 209 3.83 -0.73 -2.60
N ALA A 210 3.24 -1.93 -2.61
CA ALA A 210 3.95 -3.16 -2.92
C ALA A 210 4.53 -3.15 -4.34
N TYR A 211 3.80 -2.61 -5.33
CA TYR A 211 4.32 -2.45 -6.69
C TYR A 211 5.44 -1.42 -6.75
N LEU A 212 5.32 -0.27 -6.09
CA LEU A 212 6.39 0.73 -6.05
C LEU A 212 7.66 0.14 -5.44
N VAL A 213 7.52 -0.54 -4.31
CA VAL A 213 8.60 -1.26 -3.63
C VAL A 213 9.18 -2.35 -4.53
N ARG A 214 8.34 -3.16 -5.20
CA ARG A 214 8.81 -4.19 -6.13
C ARG A 214 9.60 -3.60 -7.30
N ASN A 215 9.21 -2.41 -7.75
CA ASN A 215 9.75 -1.75 -8.91
C ASN A 215 10.81 -0.69 -8.55
N HIS A 216 11.31 -0.61 -7.32
CA HIS A 216 12.39 0.35 -7.02
C HIS A 216 13.68 0.00 -7.79
N ARG A 217 13.90 -1.27 -8.15
CA ARG A 217 14.99 -1.73 -9.01
C ARG A 217 14.51 -2.82 -9.96
N LYS A 218 15.17 -2.91 -11.13
CA LYS A 218 15.01 -3.98 -12.14
C LYS A 218 13.58 -4.19 -12.68
N GLY A 219 13.41 -4.06 -14.00
CA GLY A 219 12.17 -4.43 -14.69
C GLY A 219 10.95 -3.59 -14.29
N LEU A 220 9.77 -4.06 -14.66
CA LEU A 220 8.48 -3.54 -14.22
C LEU A 220 7.57 -4.75 -14.02
N ALA A 221 7.02 -4.91 -12.82
CA ALA A 221 6.17 -6.04 -12.49
C ALA A 221 4.83 -6.00 -13.24
N ASP A 222 4.30 -7.17 -13.57
CA ASP A 222 2.96 -7.32 -14.12
C ASP A 222 1.89 -6.98 -13.06
N ILE A 223 0.91 -6.17 -13.45
CA ILE A 223 -0.16 -5.71 -12.57
C ILE A 223 -1.32 -6.71 -12.46
N ASP A 224 -1.34 -7.75 -13.31
CA ASP A 224 -2.45 -8.70 -13.40
C ASP A 224 -2.74 -9.45 -12.10
N GLU A 225 -1.72 -9.69 -11.29
CA GLU A 225 -1.84 -10.38 -9.99
C GLU A 225 -2.83 -9.68 -9.06
N TYR A 226 -2.83 -8.34 -9.04
CA TYR A 226 -3.69 -7.53 -8.16
C TYR A 226 -4.73 -6.70 -8.92
N LYS A 227 -5.00 -6.99 -10.18
CA LYS A 227 -5.95 -6.21 -11.01
C LYS A 227 -7.34 -6.06 -10.40
N ALA A 228 -7.78 -7.03 -9.59
CA ALA A 228 -9.08 -6.99 -8.92
C ALA A 228 -9.19 -5.89 -7.85
N VAL A 229 -8.06 -5.33 -7.38
CA VAL A 229 -8.03 -4.23 -6.40
C VAL A 229 -7.55 -2.91 -7.02
N LEU A 230 -7.06 -2.95 -8.25
CA LEU A 230 -6.56 -1.79 -8.99
C LEU A 230 -7.65 -1.20 -9.89
N THR A 231 -7.41 0.03 -10.32
CA THR A 231 -8.20 0.76 -11.31
C THR A 231 -7.43 0.86 -12.63
N SER A 232 -8.12 1.19 -13.72
CA SER A 232 -7.50 1.39 -15.04
C SER A 232 -6.37 2.43 -15.05
N SER A 233 -6.43 3.42 -14.15
CA SER A 233 -5.41 4.47 -14.03
C SER A 233 -4.15 4.04 -13.27
N ASP A 234 -4.18 2.89 -12.57
CA ASP A 234 -3.10 2.50 -11.68
C ASP A 234 -1.85 2.00 -12.40
N ALA A 235 -1.97 1.49 -13.63
CA ALA A 235 -0.81 1.05 -14.42
C ALA A 235 0.18 2.21 -14.64
N LEU A 236 -0.31 3.34 -15.17
CA LEU A 236 0.51 4.53 -15.41
C LEU A 236 1.00 5.15 -14.09
N ARG A 237 0.15 5.17 -13.05
CA ARG A 237 0.52 5.67 -11.72
C ARG A 237 1.68 4.86 -11.13
N ILE A 238 1.61 3.53 -11.16
CA ILE A 238 2.69 2.66 -10.71
C ILE A 238 3.96 2.98 -11.49
N GLU A 239 3.87 3.06 -12.83
CA GLU A 239 5.03 3.32 -13.68
C GLU A 239 5.73 4.65 -13.36
N GLN A 240 4.96 5.74 -13.27
CA GLN A 240 5.47 7.09 -12.96
C GLN A 240 6.06 7.17 -11.55
N LEU A 241 5.36 6.70 -10.52
CA LEU A 241 5.86 6.76 -9.15
C LEU A 241 7.07 5.84 -8.94
N SER A 242 7.09 4.67 -9.60
CA SER A 242 8.23 3.75 -9.53
C SER A 242 9.45 4.33 -10.23
N ALA A 243 9.27 5.08 -11.33
CA ALA A 243 10.35 5.78 -12.00
C ALA A 243 11.01 6.82 -11.07
N LEU A 244 10.22 7.61 -10.35
CA LEU A 244 10.74 8.60 -9.39
C LEU A 244 11.50 7.93 -8.25
N LEU A 245 10.91 6.88 -7.64
CA LEU A 245 11.56 6.10 -6.58
C LEU A 245 12.88 5.49 -7.06
N ARG A 246 12.89 4.93 -8.26
CA ARG A 246 14.07 4.28 -8.84
C ARG A 246 15.21 5.26 -9.11
N ILE A 247 14.92 6.46 -9.62
CA ILE A 247 15.93 7.50 -9.80
C ILE A 247 16.51 7.92 -8.44
N ALA A 248 15.65 8.13 -7.44
CA ALA A 248 16.08 8.48 -6.08
C ALA A 248 16.96 7.38 -5.44
N GLU A 249 16.61 6.11 -5.61
CA GLU A 249 17.38 4.98 -5.11
C GLU A 249 18.78 4.90 -5.76
N TYR A 250 18.89 5.09 -7.07
CA TYR A 250 20.20 5.07 -7.73
C TYR A 250 21.10 6.25 -7.33
N LEU A 251 20.50 7.39 -6.98
CA LEU A 251 21.22 8.54 -6.43
C LEU A 251 21.70 8.34 -4.99
N GLU A 252 21.13 7.37 -4.26
CA GLU A 252 21.52 7.03 -2.89
C GLU A 252 22.21 5.65 -2.82
N ARG A 253 22.69 5.14 -3.96
CA ARG A 253 23.20 3.76 -4.08
C ARG A 253 24.39 3.45 -3.18
N SER A 254 25.27 4.41 -2.91
CA SER A 254 26.39 4.23 -1.97
C SER A 254 25.95 4.27 -0.51
N LYS A 255 24.71 4.66 -0.23
CA LYS A 255 24.14 4.90 1.11
C LYS A 255 24.95 5.89 1.95
N SER A 256 25.68 6.79 1.28
CA SER A 256 26.60 7.74 1.90
C SER A 256 25.99 9.11 2.17
N GLY A 257 24.75 9.37 1.72
CA GLY A 257 24.11 10.68 1.82
C GLY A 257 24.87 11.79 1.10
N VAL A 258 25.69 11.45 0.08
CA VAL A 258 26.48 12.43 -0.68
C VAL A 258 25.57 13.41 -1.43
N VAL A 259 24.44 12.93 -1.95
CA VAL A 259 23.45 13.77 -2.64
C VAL A 259 22.56 14.47 -1.62
N ARG A 260 22.52 15.80 -1.66
CA ARG A 260 21.75 16.62 -0.71
C ARG A 260 20.47 17.17 -1.30
N ARG A 261 20.52 17.68 -2.53
CA ARG A 261 19.35 18.28 -3.19
C ARG A 261 19.34 17.97 -4.67
N LEU A 262 18.13 18.01 -5.24
CA LEU A 262 17.87 17.81 -6.66
C LEU A 262 17.16 19.05 -7.19
N ARG A 263 17.62 19.58 -8.33
CA ARG A 263 16.90 20.62 -9.09
C ARG A 263 16.54 20.10 -10.46
N VAL A 264 15.26 20.09 -10.77
CA VAL A 264 14.72 19.61 -12.04
C VAL A 264 14.48 20.78 -12.97
N HIS A 265 15.03 20.69 -14.18
CA HIS A 265 14.75 21.61 -15.27
C HIS A 265 14.00 20.85 -16.37
N ILE A 266 12.79 21.28 -16.67
CA ILE A 266 11.93 20.65 -17.66
C ILE A 266 12.04 21.41 -18.98
N ALA A 267 12.70 20.82 -19.98
CA ALA A 267 12.63 21.28 -21.37
C ALA A 267 11.64 20.39 -22.16
N PRO A 268 11.28 20.77 -23.42
CA PRO A 268 10.35 19.99 -24.23
C PRO A 268 10.77 18.53 -24.43
N GLU A 269 12.03 18.29 -24.81
CA GLU A 269 12.56 16.96 -25.14
C GLU A 269 13.37 16.31 -24.02
N LEU A 270 13.99 17.12 -23.15
CA LEU A 270 14.94 16.68 -22.14
C LEU A 270 14.60 17.25 -20.76
N ILE A 271 14.52 16.37 -19.78
CA ILE A 271 14.49 16.72 -18.37
C ILE A 271 15.91 16.61 -17.83
N THR A 272 16.41 17.68 -17.23
CA THR A 272 17.73 17.67 -16.57
C THR A 272 17.53 17.69 -15.06
N VAL A 273 18.12 16.72 -14.36
CA VAL A 273 18.19 16.70 -12.88
C VAL A 273 19.60 17.09 -12.47
N ALA A 274 19.75 18.30 -11.94
CA ALA A 274 21.00 18.78 -11.36
C ALA A 274 21.12 18.31 -9.91
N VAL A 275 22.25 17.66 -9.60
CA VAL A 275 22.57 17.06 -8.31
C VAL A 275 23.45 18.02 -7.50
N GLU A 276 22.95 18.53 -6.38
CA GLU A 276 23.77 19.22 -5.37
C GLU A 276 24.28 18.17 -4.37
N ALA A 277 25.60 18.00 -4.33
CA ALA A 277 26.26 17.01 -3.49
C ALA A 277 27.24 17.63 -2.50
N VAL A 278 27.49 16.93 -1.39
CA VAL A 278 28.59 17.21 -0.46
C VAL A 278 29.63 16.12 -0.66
N GLY A 279 30.68 16.44 -1.42
CA GLY A 279 31.69 15.47 -1.86
C GLY A 279 31.50 15.05 -3.31
N ASP A 280 32.09 13.92 -3.69
CA ASP A 280 32.08 13.40 -5.06
C ASP A 280 30.86 12.48 -5.27
N ALA A 281 29.91 12.93 -6.11
CA ALA A 281 28.71 12.17 -6.51
C ALA A 281 28.84 11.52 -7.91
N THR A 282 30.06 11.36 -8.42
CA THR A 282 30.30 10.84 -9.79
C THR A 282 29.67 9.46 -9.98
N VAL A 283 29.74 8.58 -8.98
CA VAL A 283 29.22 7.21 -9.07
C VAL A 283 27.69 7.20 -9.14
N GLU A 284 27.04 8.00 -8.29
CA GLU A 284 25.59 8.16 -8.20
C GLU A 284 25.03 8.72 -9.52
N ILE A 285 25.65 9.78 -10.03
CA ILE A 285 25.26 10.41 -11.30
C ILE A 285 25.47 9.43 -12.46
N TRP A 286 26.63 8.78 -12.53
CA TRP A 286 26.96 7.84 -13.60
C TRP A 286 26.02 6.64 -13.64
N ASP A 287 25.76 6.01 -12.48
CA ASP A 287 24.90 4.82 -12.42
C ASP A 287 23.44 5.17 -12.69
N THR A 288 22.95 6.30 -12.17
CA THR A 288 21.57 6.75 -12.41
C THR A 288 21.31 7.01 -13.89
N ASN A 289 22.26 7.65 -14.60
CA ASN A 289 22.15 7.87 -16.06
C ASN A 289 22.05 6.57 -16.87
N ARG A 290 22.47 5.43 -16.34
CA ARG A 290 22.34 4.12 -17.00
C ARG A 290 21.02 3.42 -16.70
N ARG A 291 20.17 4.02 -15.87
CA ARG A 291 18.95 3.41 -15.32
C ARG A 291 17.71 4.28 -15.50
N THR A 292 17.71 5.10 -16.55
CA THR A 292 16.65 6.06 -16.87
C THR A 292 15.47 5.47 -17.65
N SER A 293 15.59 4.27 -18.22
CA SER A 293 14.61 3.73 -19.18
C SER A 293 13.17 3.64 -18.66
N LEU A 294 12.98 3.35 -17.37
CA LEU A 294 11.63 3.35 -16.77
C LEU A 294 11.06 4.77 -16.71
N PHE A 295 11.89 5.77 -16.39
CA PHE A 295 11.47 7.16 -16.37
C PHE A 295 11.08 7.64 -17.77
N GLU A 296 11.91 7.35 -18.77
CA GLU A 296 11.64 7.76 -20.16
C GLU A 296 10.35 7.15 -20.69
N ARG A 297 10.10 5.88 -20.36
CA ARG A 297 8.85 5.19 -20.68
C ARG A 297 7.64 5.84 -19.97
N ALA A 298 7.76 6.11 -18.67
CA ALA A 298 6.66 6.61 -17.84
C ALA A 298 6.26 8.06 -18.14
N PHE A 299 7.22 8.90 -18.53
CA PHE A 299 7.02 10.33 -18.78
C PHE A 299 7.06 10.70 -20.27
N GLY A 300 7.46 9.76 -21.15
CA GLY A 300 7.58 10.01 -22.59
C GLY A 300 8.64 11.07 -22.94
N ARG A 301 9.61 11.31 -22.05
CA ARG A 301 10.67 12.32 -22.21
C ARG A 301 12.01 11.77 -21.76
N SER A 302 13.08 12.14 -22.47
CA SER A 302 14.44 11.80 -22.04
C SER A 302 14.79 12.51 -20.73
N ILE A 303 15.64 11.87 -19.93
CA ILE A 303 16.15 12.43 -18.67
C ILE A 303 17.67 12.31 -18.62
N ARG A 304 18.33 13.35 -18.09
CA ARG A 304 19.77 13.36 -17.85
C ARG A 304 20.09 13.86 -16.45
N ILE A 305 20.96 13.14 -15.76
CA ILE A 305 21.41 13.50 -14.41
C ILE A 305 22.77 14.17 -14.57
N VAL A 306 22.95 15.35 -13.99
CA VAL A 306 24.17 16.13 -14.11
C VAL A 306 24.60 16.64 -12.74
N GLU A 307 25.89 16.93 -12.59
CA GLU A 307 26.38 17.67 -11.44
C GLU A 307 25.82 19.10 -11.45
N GLY A 308 25.26 19.53 -10.32
CA GLY A 308 24.79 20.90 -10.13
C GLY A 308 25.93 21.80 -9.68
N MET A 309 26.02 23.00 -10.24
CA MET A 309 26.90 24.04 -9.69
C MET A 309 26.25 24.61 -8.42
N LEU A 310 27.00 24.64 -7.31
CA LEU A 310 26.61 25.26 -6.04
C LEU A 310 26.38 26.77 -6.19
#